data_AF-A0ABD5WNJ7-F1
#
_entry.id   AF-A0ABD5WNJ7-F1
#
_cell.length_a   1.000
_cell.length_b   1.000
_cell.length_c   1.000
_cell.angle_alpha   90.00
_cell.angle_beta   90.00
_cell.angle_gamma   90.00
#
_symmetry.space_group_name_H-M   'P 1'
#
loop_
_entity.id
_entity.type
_entity.pdbx_description
1 polymer ?
#
loop_
_entity_poly.entity_id
_entity_poly.type
_entity_poly.pdbx_seq_one_letter_code
_entity_poly.pdbx_strand_id
1 'polypeptide(L)' 'MADDFDGDADEWERVTEDGETLLRRSVTLEEVTAVSVPQEETHEDLPGKTIQVRKGGGEEYVDNAEIIEVQDRNP' A
#
# COMPACT_ATOMS: atom_id res chain seq x y z
N MET A 1 11.33 18.05 -6.25
CA MET A 1 11.75 16.70 -5.83
C MET A 1 10.67 16.28 -4.87
N ALA A 2 9.72 15.47 -5.34
CA ALA A 2 8.46 15.23 -4.65
C ALA A 2 8.72 14.29 -3.46
N ASP A 3 8.44 14.81 -2.27
CA ASP A 3 8.32 14.03 -1.05
C ASP A 3 6.84 14.16 -0.66
N ASP A 4 6.00 13.31 -1.26
CA ASP A 4 4.54 13.28 -1.05
C ASP A 4 4.15 12.19 -0.04
N PHE A 5 5.15 11.62 0.66
CA PHE A 5 4.99 10.52 1.60
C PHE A 5 5.56 10.85 3.00
N ASP A 6 5.53 12.12 3.40
CA ASP A 6 5.75 12.50 4.80
C ASP A 6 4.49 12.12 5.62
N GLY A 7 4.36 10.83 5.92
CA GLY A 7 3.37 10.32 6.87
C GLY A 7 3.94 10.44 8.27
N ASP A 8 3.34 11.29 9.10
CA ASP A 8 3.68 11.44 10.51
C ASP A 8 3.84 10.08 11.19
N ALA A 9 4.87 9.92 12.02
CA ALA A 9 5.12 8.67 12.76
C ALA A 9 3.95 8.29 13.70
N ASP A 10 3.05 9.24 13.99
CA ASP A 10 1.80 9.04 14.73
C ASP A 10 0.70 8.31 13.94
N GLU A 11 0.78 8.21 12.60
CA GLU A 11 -0.19 7.45 11.78
C GLU A 11 0.16 5.96 11.64
N TRP A 12 1.36 5.56 12.07
CA TRP A 12 1.83 4.18 12.02
C TRP A 12 1.54 3.45 13.33
N GLU A 13 0.75 2.40 13.25
CA GLU A 13 0.44 1.50 14.36
C GLU A 13 1.53 0.42 14.48
N ARG A 14 2.02 0.21 15.71
CA ARG A 14 2.91 -0.93 16.03
C ARG A 14 2.07 -2.17 16.27
N VAL A 15 2.25 -3.20 15.43
CA VAL A 15 1.56 -4.48 15.54
C VAL A 15 2.59 -5.59 15.71
N THR A 16 2.31 -6.59 16.54
CA THR A 16 3.17 -7.77 16.70
C THR A 16 2.53 -8.96 15.99
N GLU A 17 3.15 -9.42 14.91
CA GLU A 17 2.70 -10.57 14.10
C GLU A 17 3.89 -11.53 13.95
N ASP A 18 3.64 -12.84 14.04
CA ASP A 18 4.67 -13.90 13.97
C ASP A 18 5.90 -13.73 14.90
N GLY A 19 5.76 -12.96 15.99
CA GLY A 19 6.85 -12.67 16.91
C GLY A 19 7.74 -11.49 16.49
N GLU A 20 7.41 -10.82 15.39
CA GLU A 20 8.07 -9.62 14.88
C GLU A 20 7.22 -8.38 15.15
N THR A 21 7.87 -7.24 15.42
CA THR A 21 7.17 -5.95 15.58
C THR A 21 7.19 -5.21 14.27
N LEU A 22 6.01 -5.03 13.69
CA LEU A 22 5.78 -4.38 12.42
C LEU A 22 5.15 -3.01 12.62
N LEU A 23 5.42 -2.10 11.69
CA LEU A 23 4.72 -0.83 11.56
C LEU A 23 3.68 -0.97 10.46
N ARG A 24 2.42 -0.71 10.79
CA ARG A 24 1.29 -0.79 9.88
C ARG A 24 0.59 0.57 9.81
N ARG A 25 0.25 1.02 8.60
CA ARG A 25 -0.69 2.14 8.40
C ARG A 25 -1.74 1.75 7.38
N SER A 26 -2.94 2.28 7.53
CA SER A 26 -3.98 2.21 6.52
C SER A 26 -3.95 3.47 5.67
N VAL A 27 -3.92 3.31 4.35
CA VAL A 27 -4.00 4.43 3.40
C VAL A 27 -5.22 4.28 2.51
N THR A 28 -5.91 5.39 2.26
CA THR A 28 -7.01 5.46 1.31
C THR A 28 -6.53 6.18 0.06
N LEU A 29 -6.60 5.51 -1.08
CA LEU A 29 -6.22 6.09 -2.37
C LEU A 29 -7.48 6.47 -3.14
N GLU A 30 -7.54 7.73 -3.56
CA GLU A 30 -8.62 8.26 -4.41
C GLU A 30 -8.19 8.29 -5.88
N GLU A 31 -9.16 8.46 -6.78
CA GLU A 31 -8.93 8.55 -8.24
C GLU A 31 -8.19 7.33 -8.83
N VAL A 32 -8.32 6.19 -8.16
CA VAL A 32 -7.81 4.90 -8.63
C VAL A 32 -8.63 4.43 -9.82
N THR A 33 -7.95 4.18 -10.92
CA THR A 33 -8.53 3.70 -12.18
C THR A 33 -8.30 2.21 -12.40
N ALA A 34 -7.22 1.66 -11.84
CA ALA A 34 -6.97 0.22 -11.84
C ALA A 34 -6.06 -0.17 -10.67
N VAL A 35 -6.24 -1.41 -10.20
CA VAL A 35 -5.37 -2.06 -9.22
C VAL A 35 -4.85 -3.35 -9.82
N SER A 36 -3.57 -3.65 -9.64
CA SER A 36 -2.93 -4.86 -10.15
C SER A 36 -1.91 -5.37 -9.14
N VAL A 37 -1.71 -6.69 -9.11
CA VAL A 37 -0.71 -7.31 -8.23
C VAL A 37 0.37 -7.89 -9.14
N PRO A 38 1.51 -7.19 -9.33
CA PRO A 38 2.64 -7.75 -10.06
C PRO A 38 3.10 -9.07 -9.44
N GLN A 39 3.65 -9.95 -10.27
CA GLN A 39 4.21 -11.24 -9.82
C GLN A 39 5.62 -11.10 -9.23
N GLU A 40 6.19 -9.89 -9.22
CA GLU A 40 7.48 -9.62 -8.60
C GLU A 40 7.37 -9.74 -7.07
N GLU A 41 8.35 -10.42 -6.49
CA GLU A 41 8.39 -10.68 -5.06
C GLU A 41 8.70 -9.37 -4.32
N THR A 42 7.92 -9.09 -3.27
CA THR A 42 8.22 -8.01 -2.32
C THR A 42 9.51 -8.28 -1.57
N HIS A 43 10.02 -7.29 -0.83
CA HIS A 43 11.00 -7.53 0.23
C HIS A 43 10.57 -8.75 1.05
N GLU A 44 11.41 -9.79 1.01
CA GLU A 44 11.12 -11.13 1.54
C GLU A 44 10.93 -11.11 3.06
N ASP A 45 11.42 -10.06 3.73
CA ASP A 45 11.44 -9.90 5.18
C ASP A 45 10.20 -9.20 5.76
N LEU A 46 9.24 -8.76 4.95
CA LEU A 46 8.03 -8.07 5.44
C LEU A 46 6.76 -8.67 4.82
N PRO A 47 5.67 -8.83 5.61
CA PRO A 47 4.43 -9.39 5.10
C PRO A 47 3.79 -8.48 4.05
N GLY A 48 3.02 -9.08 3.14
CA GLY A 48 2.28 -8.38 2.09
C GLY A 48 2.75 -8.73 0.68
N LYS A 49 2.25 -7.98 -0.30
CA LYS A 49 2.61 -8.10 -1.72
C LYS A 49 2.78 -6.70 -2.31
N THR A 50 3.50 -6.60 -3.43
CA THR A 50 3.59 -5.33 -4.16
C THR A 50 2.28 -5.16 -4.88
N ILE A 51 1.66 -4.00 -4.70
CA ILE A 51 0.42 -3.61 -5.36
C ILE A 51 0.75 -2.45 -6.29
N GLN A 52 0.40 -2.61 -7.56
CA GLN A 52 0.44 -1.54 -8.53
C GLN A 52 -0.93 -0.85 -8.56
N VAL A 53 -0.94 0.46 -8.36
CA VAL A 53 -2.13 1.30 -8.41
C VAL A 53 -1.97 2.29 -9.56
N ARG A 54 -2.96 2.32 -10.47
CA ARG A 54 -3.00 3.28 -11.57
C ARG A 54 -3.99 4.37 -11.25
N LYS A 55 -3.52 5.61 -11.26
CA LYS A 55 -4.30 6.84 -11.04
C LYS A 55 -4.34 7.65 -12.34
N GLY A 56 -5.26 8.61 -12.44
CA GLY A 56 -5.41 9.48 -13.61
C GLY A 56 -4.15 10.25 -14.04
N GLY A 57 -3.14 10.33 -13.17
CA GLY A 57 -1.85 10.99 -13.42
C GLY A 57 -0.62 10.06 -13.50
N GLY A 58 -0.77 8.73 -13.40
CA GLY A 58 0.36 7.81 -13.46
C GLY A 58 0.14 6.47 -12.73
N GLU A 59 1.20 5.68 -12.65
CA GLU A 59 1.25 4.43 -11.89
C GLU A 59 2.10 4.60 -10.62
N GLU A 60 1.64 3.99 -9.54
CA GLU A 60 2.27 3.99 -8.23
C GLU A 60 2.41 2.54 -7.75
N TYR A 61 3.52 2.24 -7.09
CA TYR A 61 3.80 0.92 -6.53
C TYR A 61 3.81 1.04 -5.02
N VAL A 62 3.07 0.16 -4.35
CA VAL A 62 3.01 0.06 -2.90
C VAL A 62 3.53 -1.32 -2.51
N ASP A 63 4.72 -1.36 -1.96
CA ASP A 63 5.35 -2.60 -1.50
C ASP A 63 4.80 -3.05 -0.14
N ASN A 64 4.87 -4.37 0.11
CA ASN A 64 4.50 -4.98 1.39
C ASN A 64 3.11 -4.57 1.89
N ALA A 65 2.15 -4.53 0.98
CA ALA A 65 0.79 -4.08 1.25
C ALA A 65 -0.25 -5.18 0.99
N GLU A 66 -1.41 -5.01 1.63
CA GLU A 66 -2.57 -5.87 1.46
C GLU A 66 -3.78 -5.01 1.07
N ILE A 67 -4.54 -5.48 0.07
CA ILE A 67 -5.78 -4.82 -0.36
C ILE A 67 -6.88 -5.20 0.64
N ILE A 68 -7.30 -4.25 1.47
CA ILE A 68 -8.40 -4.46 2.43
C ILE A 68 -9.76 -4.33 1.72
N GLU A 69 -9.94 -3.29 0.90
CA GLU A 69 -11.20 -3.00 0.22
C GLU A 69 -10.96 -2.25 -1.10
N VAL A 70 -11.75 -2.56 -2.12
CA VAL A 70 -11.82 -1.80 -3.39
C VAL A 70 -13.27 -1.47 -3.67
N GLN A 71 -13.58 -0.18 -3.84
CA GLN A 71 -14.90 0.30 -4.21
C GLN A 71 -14.85 0.96 -5.58
N ASP A 72 -15.61 0.41 -6.54
CA ASP A 72 -15.82 1.05 -7.83
C ASP A 72 -17.09 1.92 -7.75
N ARG A 73 -16.96 3.23 -8.00
CA ARG A 73 -18.09 4.17 -7.94
C ARG A 73 -19.02 4.08 -9.16
N ASN A 74 -18.65 3.33 -10.20
CA ASN A 74 -19.40 3.19 -11.44
C ASN A 74 -19.29 1.75 -12.03
N PRO A 75 -20.09 0.80 -11.51
CA PRO A 75 -19.97 -0.64 -11.76
C PRO A 75 -20.22 -1.08 -13.21
#